data_AF-A0A820F110-F1
#
_entry.id   AF-A0A820F110-F1
#
_cell.length_a   1.000
_cell.length_b   1.000
_cell.length_c   1.000
_cell.angle_alpha   90.00
_cell.angle_beta   90.00
_cell.angle_gamma   90.00
#
_symmetry.space_group_name_H-M   'P 1'
#
loop_
_entity.id
_entity.type
_entity.pdbx_description
1 polymer ?
#
loop_
_entity_poly.entity_id
_entity_poly.type
_entity_poly.pdbx_seq_one_letter_code
_entity_poly.pdbx_strand_id
1 'polypeptide(L)'
;SKVIHFSSFNERHTGFNISRSVKEKLESLGIYHKVVAITCDGGQNLVSACSQLDGSIKRIWCCTHRLHLVIINSLGFWNIENKLDNNPTNCLTTEIPATTTSSFDVISNNQQELMDTSWSDENET
;
A
#
# COMPACT_ATOMS: atom_id res chain seq x y z
N SER A 1 26.77 3.14 3.13
CA SER A 1 25.61 4.01 2.84
C SER A 1 25.99 5.44 3.21
N LYS A 2 25.70 6.43 2.37
CA LYS A 2 25.97 7.85 2.67
C LYS A 2 24.64 8.58 2.78
N VAL A 3 24.36 9.16 3.95
CA VAL A 3 23.21 10.03 4.15
C VAL A 3 23.56 11.40 3.58
N ILE A 4 22.74 11.90 2.67
CA ILE A 4 22.95 13.21 2.01
C ILE A 4 22.27 14.34 2.77
N HIS A 5 21.16 14.05 3.46
CA HIS A 5 20.39 15.04 4.20
C HIS A 5 19.48 14.38 5.23
N PHE A 6 19.19 15.10 6.32
CA PHE A 6 18.16 14.77 7.29
C PHE A 6 17.42 16.05 7.67
N SER A 7 16.09 15.99 7.68
CA SER A 7 15.22 17.11 8.05
C SER A 7 14.29 16.69 9.18
N SER A 8 14.21 17.51 10.22
CA SER A 8 13.07 17.49 11.14
C SER A 8 11.94 18.36 10.58
N PHE A 9 10.71 17.90 10.73
CA PHE A 9 9.53 18.69 10.41
C PHE A 9 9.00 19.33 11.69
N ASN A 10 8.87 20.66 11.69
CA ASN A 10 8.21 21.40 12.77
C ASN A 10 6.72 21.63 12.47
N GLU A 11 6.31 21.39 11.23
CA GLU A 11 4.94 21.54 10.76
C GLU A 11 4.22 20.18 10.71
N ARG A 12 2.88 20.21 10.52
CA ARG A 12 2.11 18.99 10.29
C ARG A 12 2.62 18.25 9.04
N HIS A 13 2.78 16.93 9.16
CA HIS A 13 3.23 16.03 8.10
C HIS A 13 2.15 15.75 7.04
N THR A 14 1.62 16.79 6.40
CA THR A 14 0.72 16.67 5.25
C THR A 14 1.50 16.30 4.00
N GLY A 15 0.85 15.70 3.00
CA GLY A 15 1.51 15.39 1.72
C GLY A 15 2.13 16.63 1.05
N PHE A 16 1.45 17.78 1.13
CA PHE A 16 1.95 19.05 0.62
C PHE A 16 3.22 19.55 1.32
N ASN A 17 3.25 19.50 2.65
CA ASN A 17 4.43 19.96 3.39
C ASN A 17 5.64 19.07 3.14
N ILE A 18 5.40 17.76 3.02
CA ILE A 18 6.47 16.80 2.73
C ILE A 18 6.97 16.98 1.30
N SER A 19 6.09 17.10 0.30
CA SER A 19 6.50 17.28 -1.11
C SER A 19 7.32 18.56 -1.30
N ARG A 20 6.85 19.67 -0.72
CA ARG A 20 7.56 20.96 -0.70
C ARG A 20 8.94 20.83 -0.10
N SER A 21 9.05 20.27 1.11
CA SER A 21 10.34 20.12 1.80
C SER A 21 11.31 19.22 1.03
N VAL A 22 10.84 18.08 0.50
CA VAL A 22 11.66 17.17 -0.31
C VAL A 22 12.16 17.87 -1.57
N LYS A 23 11.28 18.57 -2.29
CA LYS A 23 11.64 19.31 -3.51
C LYS A 23 12.67 20.39 -3.22
N GLU A 24 12.41 21.28 -2.25
CA GLU A 24 13.33 22.36 -1.87
C GLU A 24 14.73 21.83 -1.51
N LYS A 25 14.81 20.71 -0.78
CA LYS A 25 16.11 20.10 -0.43
C LYS A 25 16.82 19.50 -1.64
N LEU A 26 16.11 18.76 -2.49
CA LEU A 26 16.70 18.18 -3.70
C LEU A 26 17.15 19.25 -4.71
N GLU A 27 16.40 20.36 -4.81
CA GLU A 27 16.76 21.52 -5.62
C GLU A 27 17.99 22.23 -5.05
N SER A 28 18.06 22.45 -3.73
CA SER A 28 19.23 23.05 -3.08
C SER A 28 20.52 22.22 -3.25
N LEU A 29 20.37 20.91 -3.42
CA LEU A 29 21.47 19.99 -3.70
C LEU A 29 21.80 19.89 -5.20
N GLY A 30 21.01 20.51 -6.08
CA GLY A 30 21.19 20.45 -7.53
C GLY A 30 20.95 19.06 -8.13
N ILE A 31 20.20 18.19 -7.45
CA ILE A 31 19.96 16.81 -7.88
C ILE A 31 18.51 16.50 -8.21
N TYR A 32 17.58 17.44 -8.01
CA TYR A 32 16.14 17.22 -8.28
C TYR A 32 15.88 16.67 -9.69
N HIS A 33 16.52 17.26 -10.71
CA HIS A 33 16.42 16.82 -12.12
C HIS A 33 17.00 15.43 -12.41
N LYS A 34 17.73 14.83 -11.46
CA LYS A 34 18.32 13.48 -11.57
C LYS A 34 17.47 12.44 -10.84
N VAL A 35 16.45 12.85 -10.10
CA VAL A 35 15.59 11.94 -9.36
C VAL A 35 14.65 11.26 -10.34
N VAL A 36 14.79 9.95 -10.50
CA VAL A 36 13.92 9.11 -11.34
C VAL A 36 12.89 8.34 -10.51
N ALA A 37 13.19 8.10 -9.24
CA ALA A 37 12.33 7.36 -8.34
C ALA A 37 12.56 7.72 -6.88
N ILE A 38 11.51 7.56 -6.07
CA ILE A 38 11.52 7.73 -4.62
C ILE A 38 10.98 6.44 -4.00
N THR A 39 11.72 5.89 -3.03
CA THR A 39 11.27 4.74 -2.24
C THR A 39 10.74 5.23 -0.90
N CYS A 40 9.49 4.91 -0.58
CA CYS A 40 8.84 5.29 0.68
C CYS A 40 7.87 4.22 1.19
N ASP A 41 7.39 4.35 2.42
CA ASP A 41 6.37 3.45 2.97
C ASP A 41 4.97 3.68 2.34
N GLY A 42 3.97 2.97 2.88
CA GLY A 42 2.58 3.06 2.41
C GLY A 42 1.76 4.18 3.05
N GLY A 43 2.37 5.05 3.86
CA GLY A 43 1.67 6.11 4.58
C GLY A 43 1.01 7.10 3.62
N GLN A 44 -0.29 7.35 3.82
CA GLN A 44 -1.10 8.14 2.89
C GLN A 44 -0.51 9.52 2.58
N ASN A 45 0.09 10.19 3.58
CA ASN A 45 0.73 11.48 3.38
C ASN A 45 2.01 11.38 2.54
N LEU A 46 2.81 10.31 2.66
CA LEU A 46 3.98 10.10 1.79
C LEU A 46 3.56 9.73 0.37
N VAL A 47 2.51 8.92 0.21
CA VAL A 47 1.94 8.62 -1.10
C VAL A 47 1.47 9.90 -1.78
N SER A 48 0.70 10.73 -1.08
CA SER A 48 0.24 12.03 -1.56
C SER A 48 1.39 13.00 -1.84
N ALA A 49 2.45 12.99 -1.04
CA ALA A 49 3.63 13.82 -1.28
C ALA A 49 4.32 13.45 -2.59
N CYS A 50 4.51 12.15 -2.84
CA CYS A 50 5.15 11.67 -4.06
C CYS A 50 4.33 12.03 -5.30
N SER A 51 2.99 11.96 -5.24
CA SER A 51 2.13 12.33 -6.37
C SER A 51 2.12 13.84 -6.68
N GLN A 52 2.61 14.68 -5.77
CA GLN A 52 2.71 16.13 -5.96
C GLN A 52 4.07 16.58 -6.51
N LEU A 53 5.03 15.67 -6.61
CA LEU A 53 6.32 15.95 -7.26
C LEU A 53 6.16 15.88 -8.79
N ASP A 54 7.28 16.04 -9.51
CA ASP A 54 7.30 15.88 -10.96
C ASP A 54 6.73 14.50 -11.36
N GLY A 55 5.78 14.50 -12.31
CA GLY A 55 5.08 13.29 -12.76
C GLY A 55 5.98 12.24 -13.41
N SER A 56 7.20 12.60 -13.79
CA SER A 56 8.23 11.66 -14.26
C SER A 56 8.86 10.82 -13.13
N ILE A 57 8.75 11.28 -11.87
CA ILE A 57 9.33 10.59 -10.71
C ILE A 57 8.43 9.43 -10.29
N LYS A 58 8.98 8.21 -10.33
CA LYS A 58 8.24 7.02 -9.92
C LYS A 58 8.27 6.80 -8.42
N ARG A 59 7.12 6.52 -7.81
CA ARG A 59 7.07 6.01 -6.43
C ARG A 59 7.33 4.51 -6.42
N ILE A 60 8.27 4.07 -5.60
CA ILE A 60 8.55 2.67 -5.32
C ILE A 60 8.18 2.39 -3.86
N TRP A 61 7.49 1.27 -3.63
CA TRP A 61 7.12 0.91 -2.27
C TRP A 61 8.30 0.29 -1.53
N CYS A 62 8.55 0.71 -0.29
CA CYS A 62 9.63 0.19 0.53
C CYS A 62 9.45 -1.31 0.82
N CYS A 63 10.37 -2.13 0.33
CA CYS A 63 10.34 -3.59 0.53
C CYS A 63 10.36 -3.98 2.01
N THR A 64 11.17 -3.31 2.83
CA THR A 64 11.27 -3.59 4.27
C THR A 64 9.94 -3.32 4.97
N HIS A 65 9.30 -2.19 4.68
CA HIS A 65 7.98 -1.88 5.26
C HIS A 65 6.92 -2.88 4.80
N ARG A 66 6.94 -3.26 3.51
CA ARG A 66 6.00 -4.26 2.98
C ARG A 66 6.19 -5.64 3.62
N LEU A 67 7.44 -6.09 3.78
CA LEU A 67 7.74 -7.35 4.47
C LEU A 67 7.30 -7.31 5.93
N HIS A 68 7.55 -6.19 6.62
CA HIS A 68 7.10 -5.99 7.99
C HIS A 68 5.58 -6.10 8.12
N LEU A 69 4.81 -5.44 7.24
CA LEU A 69 3.35 -5.57 7.23
C LEU A 69 2.89 -7.01 7.01
N VAL A 70 3.53 -7.76 6.10
CA VAL A 70 3.22 -9.18 5.88
C VAL A 70 3.44 -9.99 7.15
N ILE A 71 4.61 -9.85 7.79
CA ILE A 71 4.95 -10.58 9.02
C ILE A 71 3.95 -10.27 10.14
N ILE A 72 3.67 -8.99 10.38
CA ILE A 72 2.77 -8.58 11.46
C ILE A 72 1.34 -9.07 11.20
N ASN A 73 0.87 -9.02 9.96
CA ASN A 73 -0.45 -9.53 9.59
C ASN A 73 -0.52 -11.05 9.77
N SER A 74 0.51 -11.80 9.33
CA SER A 74 0.57 -13.26 9.47
C SER A 74 0.61 -13.72 10.93
N LEU A 75 1.20 -12.92 11.82
CA LEU A 75 1.27 -13.21 13.26
C LEU A 75 0.05 -12.72 14.04
N GLY A 76 -0.90 -12.03 13.39
CA GLY A 76 -2.12 -11.55 14.04
C GLY A 76 -1.88 -10.46 15.09
N PHE A 77 -0.75 -9.75 15.04
CA PHE A 77 -0.43 -8.70 16.02
C PHE A 77 -1.41 -7.51 15.98
N TRP A 78 -2.16 -7.33 14.89
CA TRP A 78 -3.24 -6.33 14.79
C TRP A 78 -4.60 -6.85 15.28
N ASN A 79 -4.72 -8.15 15.54
CA ASN A 79 -5.90 -8.74 16.16
C ASN A 79 -5.77 -8.56 17.68
N ILE A 80 -5.91 -7.32 18.14
CA ILE A 80 -6.25 -7.07 19.54
C ILE A 80 -7.69 -7.54 19.67
N GLU A 81 -7.88 -8.82 20.01
CA GLU A 81 -9.15 -9.27 20.56
C GLU A 81 -9.47 -8.34 21.73
N ASN A 82 -10.59 -7.62 21.67
CA ASN A 82 -11.19 -6.94 22.82
C ASN A 82 -11.69 -8.00 23.84
N LYS A 83 -10.83 -8.92 24.28
CA LYS A 83 -11.13 -9.89 25.34
C LYS A 83 -10.55 -9.40 26.65
N LEU A 84 -11.27 -8.45 27.23
CA LEU A 84 -11.39 -8.35 28.68
C LEU A 84 -12.89 -8.35 29.02
N ASP A 85 -13.53 -9.49 28.77
CA ASP A 85 -14.73 -9.86 29.51
C ASP A 85 -14.28 -10.44 30.85
N ASN A 86 -14.69 -9.81 31.94
CA ASN A 86 -14.88 -10.47 33.23
C ASN A 86 -15.95 -9.70 34.03
N ASN A 87 -17.21 -10.03 33.80
CA ASN A 87 -18.17 -10.05 34.90
C ASN A 87 -19.19 -11.19 34.70
N PRO A 88 -19.28 -12.17 35.63
CA PRO A 88 -20.13 -13.34 35.46
C PRO A 88 -21.50 -13.08 36.11
N THR A 89 -22.53 -12.80 35.31
CA THR A 89 -23.91 -12.93 35.80
C THR A 89 -24.85 -13.42 34.71
N ASN A 90 -25.25 -14.68 34.85
CA ASN A 90 -26.51 -15.31 34.43
C ASN A 90 -27.24 -14.77 33.19
N CYS A 91 -27.38 -15.61 32.16
CA CYS A 91 -28.72 -16.06 31.76
C CYS A 91 -28.63 -17.29 30.84
N LEU A 92 -29.09 -18.45 31.34
CA LEU A 92 -29.61 -19.51 30.49
C LEU A 92 -30.84 -18.97 29.77
N THR A 93 -30.92 -19.07 28.44
CA THR A 93 -31.98 -19.81 27.73
C THR A 93 -31.93 -19.64 26.20
N THR A 94 -32.03 -20.81 25.55
CA THR A 94 -32.61 -21.09 24.23
C THR A 94 -31.79 -20.85 22.96
N GLU A 95 -31.51 -21.97 22.31
CA GLU A 95 -30.89 -22.15 20.99
C GLU A 95 -31.76 -21.59 19.84
N ILE A 96 -31.13 -20.84 18.91
CA ILE A 96 -31.56 -20.72 17.52
C ILE A 96 -30.28 -20.65 16.64
N PRO A 97 -30.14 -21.46 15.57
CA PRO A 97 -28.89 -21.56 14.80
C PRO A 97 -28.66 -20.31 13.95
N ALA A 98 -27.49 -19.68 14.10
CA ALA A 98 -27.09 -18.52 13.30
C ALA A 98 -26.52 -18.97 11.94
N THR A 99 -27.25 -18.67 10.88
CA THR A 99 -26.75 -18.68 9.49
C THR A 99 -25.63 -17.64 9.39
N THR A 100 -24.39 -18.10 9.23
CA THR A 100 -23.22 -17.23 9.06
C THR A 100 -23.05 -16.93 7.57
N THR A 101 -23.46 -15.74 7.14
CA THR A 101 -23.08 -15.18 5.85
C THR A 101 -21.64 -14.66 5.97
N SER A 102 -20.67 -15.54 5.76
CA SER A 102 -19.28 -15.20 5.50
C SER A 102 -19.17 -14.61 4.10
N SER A 103 -19.35 -13.30 3.97
CA SER A 103 -19.12 -12.58 2.72
C SER A 103 -17.62 -12.30 2.57
N PHE A 104 -16.84 -13.27 2.09
CA PHE A 104 -15.61 -13.06 1.28
C PHE A 104 -15.12 -14.41 0.73
N ASP A 105 -15.93 -15.07 -0.09
CA ASP A 105 -15.46 -16.06 -1.05
C ASP A 105 -16.25 -15.91 -2.36
N VAL A 106 -15.72 -15.11 -3.27
CA VAL A 106 -15.96 -15.28 -4.72
C VAL A 106 -14.62 -15.07 -5.43
N ILE A 107 -13.82 -16.14 -5.43
CA ILE A 107 -12.94 -16.42 -6.56
C ILE A 107 -13.66 -17.51 -7.35
N SER A 108 -14.29 -17.14 -8.46
CA SER A 108 -14.67 -18.08 -9.51
C SER A 108 -14.11 -17.61 -10.83
N ASN A 109 -13.15 -18.41 -11.28
CA ASN A 109 -12.69 -18.63 -12.64
C ASN A 109 -13.68 -18.22 -13.74
N ASN A 110 -13.17 -17.50 -14.73
CA ASN A 110 -13.62 -17.59 -16.12
C ASN A 110 -12.41 -17.33 -17.05
N GLN A 111 -11.61 -18.37 -17.27
CA GLN A 111 -11.04 -18.70 -18.59
C GLN A 111 -12.00 -19.78 -19.12
N GLN A 112 -12.60 -19.73 -20.30
CA GLN A 112 -12.06 -19.70 -21.66
C GLN A 112 -13.30 -19.51 -22.59
N GLU A 113 -13.31 -18.66 -23.62
CA GLU A 113 -13.10 -19.07 -25.02
C GLU A 113 -13.34 -17.83 -25.91
N LEU A 114 -12.33 -17.45 -26.71
CA LEU A 114 -12.44 -16.88 -28.08
C LEU A 114 -11.03 -16.47 -28.52
N MET A 115 -10.22 -17.48 -28.83
CA MET A 115 -9.05 -17.36 -29.72
C MET A 115 -9.26 -18.36 -30.84
N ASP A 116 -9.56 -17.82 -32.02
CA ASP A 116 -9.52 -18.37 -33.38
C ASP A 116 -10.25 -17.29 -34.20
N THR A 117 -9.69 -16.56 -35.17
CA THR A 117 -8.74 -16.87 -36.23
C THR A 117 -8.29 -15.55 -36.89
N SER A 118 -7.01 -15.40 -37.23
CA SER A 118 -6.53 -14.93 -38.55
C SER A 118 -5.04 -14.58 -38.47
N TRP A 119 -4.23 -15.60 -38.72
CA TRP A 119 -2.87 -15.46 -39.22
C TRP A 119 -3.00 -15.43 -40.75
N SER A 120 -2.58 -14.33 -41.38
CA SER A 120 -2.44 -14.25 -42.83
C SER A 120 -0.97 -13.96 -43.12
N ASP A 121 -0.22 -15.01 -43.40
CA ASP A 121 1.04 -14.92 -44.12
C ASP A 121 0.71 -14.65 -45.60
N GLU A 122 1.18 -13.52 -46.14
CA GLU A 122 1.40 -13.40 -47.58
C GLU A 122 2.82 -12.89 -47.86
N ASN A 123 3.64 -13.90 -48.18
CA ASN A 123 4.82 -13.99 -49.02
C ASN A 123 5.45 -12.76 -49.69
N GLU A 124 6.77 -12.83 -49.68
CA GLU A 124 7.72 -12.33 -50.67
C GLU A 124 7.20 -12.34 -52.12
N THR A 125 7.40 -11.21 -52.81
CA THR A 125 8.23 -11.15 -54.03
C THR A 125 8.79 -9.75 -54.23
#